data_AF-A0A6A5S7X5-F1
#
_entry.id   AF-A0A6A5S7X5-F1
#
_cell.length_a   1.000
_cell.length_b   1.000
_cell.length_c   1.000
_cell.angle_alpha   90.00
_cell.angle_beta   90.00
_cell.angle_gamma   90.00
#
_symmetry.space_group_name_H-M   'P 1'
#
loop_
_entity.id
_entity.type
_entity.pdbx_description
1 polymer ?
#
loop_
_entity_poly.entity_id
_entity_poly.type
_entity_poly.pdbx_seq_one_letter_code
_entity_poly.pdbx_strand_id
1 'polypeptide(L)'
;MSDPGLNSLLKWGIQNSEASRNDAATAQPPPEIDREALLRLMTGMSGPSDAQLMQESMQVIRNDEAKLEHRITAFDNFEQLIENLDNANNIESTGLWIPLVEQLENKEAELRFYAAWCCGTAVQNNIKTQERVSSPRLSIRLRRMANRLQLLVVGAIPALVRLATSDNERKVRKKAIFALSSSVRNFQAALDAAVEHMPAEFKPQEKLDANDMESVDKLINKLRESV
;
A
#
# COMPACT_ATOMS: atom_id res chain seq x y z
N MET A 1 -5.37 9.82 15.74
CA MET A 1 -4.75 11.04 15.18
C MET A 1 -5.67 12.21 15.52
N SER A 2 -5.15 13.27 16.15
CA SER A 2 -5.94 14.45 16.51
C SER A 2 -6.05 15.34 15.29
N ASP A 3 -7.25 15.48 14.72
CA ASP A 3 -7.52 16.30 13.54
C ASP A 3 -7.06 17.77 13.79
N PRO A 4 -6.12 18.31 12.99
CA PRO A 4 -5.61 19.67 13.14
C PRO A 4 -6.69 20.76 13.06
N GLY A 5 -7.75 20.54 12.25
CA GLY A 5 -8.90 21.43 12.15
C GLY A 5 -9.79 21.36 13.38
N LEU A 6 -9.91 20.19 14.00
CA LEU A 6 -10.63 20.04 15.26
C LEU A 6 -9.90 20.75 16.42
N ASN A 7 -8.57 20.67 16.43
CA ASN A 7 -7.74 21.39 17.42
C ASN A 7 -7.78 22.92 17.23
N SER A 8 -7.83 23.42 15.99
CA SER A 8 -7.96 24.86 15.73
C SER A 8 -9.35 25.37 16.13
N LEU A 9 -10.41 24.60 15.84
CA LEU A 9 -11.78 24.90 16.27
C LEU A 9 -11.96 24.82 17.79
N LEU A 10 -11.31 23.85 18.46
CA LEU A 10 -11.35 23.73 19.91
C LEU A 10 -10.64 24.92 20.59
N LYS A 11 -9.47 25.32 20.07
CA LYS A 11 -8.77 26.54 20.53
C LYS A 11 -9.62 27.79 20.31
N TRP A 12 -10.25 27.90 19.15
CA TRP A 12 -11.15 29.02 18.84
C TRP A 12 -12.35 29.05 19.80
N GLY A 13 -12.99 27.90 20.04
CA GLY A 13 -14.12 27.78 20.97
C GLY A 13 -13.75 28.15 22.40
N ILE A 14 -12.58 27.72 22.88
CA ILE A 14 -12.06 28.08 24.21
C ILE A 14 -11.84 29.61 24.29
N GLN A 15 -11.15 30.20 23.32
CA GLN A 15 -10.87 31.64 23.29
C GLN A 15 -12.14 32.50 23.26
N ASN A 16 -13.16 32.11 22.49
CA ASN A 16 -14.41 32.85 22.39
C ASN A 16 -15.38 32.59 23.56
N SER A 17 -15.20 31.49 24.28
CA SER A 17 -15.91 31.23 25.54
C SER A 17 -15.37 32.04 26.72
N GLU A 18 -14.07 32.32 26.76
CA GLU A 18 -13.44 33.18 27.77
C GLU A 18 -13.63 34.67 27.51
N ALA A 19 -13.61 35.10 26.23
CA ALA A 19 -13.91 36.48 25.84
C ALA A 19 -15.36 36.92 26.16
N SER A 20 -16.28 35.97 26.34
CA SER A 20 -17.66 36.23 26.79
C SER A 20 -17.78 36.40 28.31
N ARG A 21 -16.71 36.18 29.09
CA ARG A 21 -16.71 36.26 30.57
C ARG A 21 -16.01 37.48 31.15
N ASN A 22 -15.10 38.14 30.43
CA ASN A 22 -14.33 39.27 30.92
C ASN A 22 -14.57 40.54 30.08
N ASP A 23 -14.67 41.67 30.79
CA ASP A 23 -15.10 42.99 30.33
C ASP A 23 -14.60 43.45 28.95
N ALA A 24 -15.50 44.12 28.23
CA ALA A 24 -15.41 44.59 26.85
C ALA A 24 -14.32 45.65 26.53
N ALA A 25 -13.28 45.79 27.36
CA ALA A 25 -12.32 46.90 27.27
C ALA A 25 -10.97 46.56 26.61
N THR A 26 -10.69 45.29 26.25
CA THR A 26 -9.42 44.88 25.61
C THR A 26 -9.58 43.84 24.49
N ALA A 27 -10.70 43.89 23.74
CA ALA A 27 -10.97 42.92 22.69
C ALA A 27 -9.96 43.03 21.52
N GLN A 28 -9.02 42.08 21.45
CA GLN A 28 -8.32 41.77 20.20
C GLN A 28 -9.35 41.31 19.15
N PRO A 29 -9.16 41.62 17.85
CA PRO A 29 -10.05 41.12 16.82
C PRO A 29 -10.15 39.59 16.93
N PRO A 30 -11.36 39.01 16.88
CA PRO A 30 -11.52 37.58 17.06
C PRO A 30 -10.67 36.86 16.00
N PRO A 31 -9.91 35.81 16.39
CA PRO A 31 -9.17 35.02 15.43
C PRO A 31 -10.16 34.48 14.39
N GLU A 32 -9.84 34.65 13.11
CA GLU A 32 -10.71 34.23 12.03
C GLU A 32 -10.89 32.72 12.10
N ILE A 33 -12.16 32.27 12.16
CA ILE A 33 -12.47 30.84 12.07
C ILE A 33 -11.96 30.37 10.71
N ASP A 34 -11.20 29.28 10.70
CA ASP A 34 -10.93 28.54 9.48
C ASP A 34 -12.28 28.10 8.89
N ARG A 35 -12.75 28.88 7.91
CA ARG A 35 -14.08 28.70 7.29
C ARG A 35 -14.18 27.32 6.68
N GLU A 36 -13.08 26.74 6.22
CA GLU A 36 -13.06 25.41 5.64
C GLU A 36 -13.23 24.34 6.71
N ALA A 37 -12.56 24.46 7.85
CA ALA A 37 -12.76 23.57 9.00
C ALA A 37 -14.20 23.66 9.54
N LEU A 38 -14.78 24.86 9.59
CA LEU A 38 -16.17 25.09 10.00
C LEU A 38 -17.17 24.50 8.99
N LEU A 39 -16.93 24.69 7.69
CA LEU A 39 -17.73 24.11 6.61
C LEU A 39 -17.71 22.57 6.67
N ARG A 40 -16.54 21.96 6.90
CA ARG A 40 -16.40 20.50 7.08
C ARG A 40 -17.20 20.00 8.28
N LEU A 41 -17.19 20.71 9.40
CA LEU A 41 -17.96 20.37 10.60
C LEU A 41 -19.48 20.55 10.39
N MET A 42 -19.90 21.65 9.76
CA MET A 42 -21.31 22.00 9.58
C MET A 42 -22.02 21.18 8.52
N THR A 43 -21.31 20.81 7.44
CA THR A 43 -21.91 20.08 6.32
C THR A 43 -21.71 18.58 6.44
N GLY A 44 -20.80 18.12 7.31
CA GLY A 44 -20.34 16.73 7.33
C GLY A 44 -19.63 16.30 6.04
N MET A 45 -19.42 17.22 5.08
CA MET A 45 -18.66 16.95 3.87
C MET A 45 -17.17 17.05 4.18
N SER A 46 -16.65 16.03 4.83
CA SER A 46 -15.27 15.62 4.58
C SER A 46 -15.15 15.33 3.08
N GLY A 47 -14.02 15.67 2.47
CA GLY A 47 -13.72 15.23 1.09
C GLY A 47 -13.82 13.70 0.94
N PRO A 48 -13.56 13.16 -0.27
CA PRO A 48 -13.59 11.71 -0.46
C PRO A 48 -12.71 11.00 0.58
N SER A 49 -13.22 9.92 1.14
CA SER A 49 -12.47 9.08 2.07
C SER A 49 -11.26 8.45 1.38
N ASP A 50 -10.22 8.10 2.13
CA ASP A 50 -9.05 7.39 1.60
C ASP A 50 -9.43 6.12 0.85
N ALA A 51 -10.44 5.37 1.33
CA ALA A 51 -10.95 4.18 0.66
C ALA A 51 -11.57 4.51 -0.72
N GLN A 52 -12.26 5.64 -0.85
CA GLN A 52 -12.79 6.11 -2.13
C GLN A 52 -11.65 6.56 -3.05
N LEU A 53 -10.69 7.33 -2.55
CA LEU A 53 -9.51 7.77 -3.31
C LEU A 53 -8.67 6.58 -3.81
N MET A 54 -8.53 5.52 -3.01
CA MET A 54 -7.88 4.28 -3.40
C MET A 54 -8.61 3.59 -4.57
N GLN A 55 -9.95 3.54 -4.51
CA GLN A 55 -10.78 2.98 -5.58
C GLN A 55 -10.69 3.79 -6.86
N GLU A 56 -10.80 5.11 -6.77
CA GLU A 56 -10.70 6.03 -7.90
C GLU A 56 -9.31 5.93 -8.57
N SER A 57 -8.24 5.87 -7.78
CA SER A 57 -6.90 5.64 -8.29
C SER A 57 -6.79 4.31 -9.04
N MET A 58 -7.33 3.24 -8.48
CA MET A 58 -7.33 1.93 -9.16
C MET A 58 -8.17 1.91 -10.44
N GLN A 59 -9.28 2.65 -10.50
CA GLN A 59 -10.07 2.78 -11.72
C GLN A 59 -9.25 3.42 -12.85
N VAL A 60 -8.50 4.49 -12.54
CA VAL A 60 -7.61 5.13 -13.52
C VAL A 60 -6.47 4.19 -13.91
N ILE A 61 -5.83 3.51 -12.95
CA ILE A 61 -4.73 2.57 -13.20
C ILE A 61 -5.13 1.47 -14.20
N ARG A 62 -6.36 0.95 -14.11
CA ARG A 62 -6.88 -0.13 -14.97
C ARG A 62 -7.45 0.37 -16.29
N ASN A 63 -7.64 1.67 -16.47
CA ASN A 63 -8.21 2.20 -17.67
C ASN A 63 -7.17 2.21 -18.80
N ASP A 64 -7.27 1.26 -19.72
CA ASP A 64 -6.37 1.17 -20.87
C ASP A 64 -6.54 2.30 -21.90
N GLU A 65 -7.63 3.06 -21.83
CA GLU A 65 -7.83 4.27 -22.63
C GLU A 65 -7.20 5.51 -22.00
N ALA A 66 -6.85 5.46 -20.70
CA ALA A 66 -6.17 6.56 -20.05
C ALA A 66 -4.73 6.67 -20.54
N LYS A 67 -4.26 7.92 -20.72
CA LYS A 67 -2.84 8.18 -21.01
C LYS A 67 -1.96 7.58 -19.93
N LEU A 68 -0.81 7.05 -20.33
CA LEU A 68 0.17 6.45 -19.42
C LEU A 68 0.53 7.38 -18.25
N GLU A 69 0.74 8.67 -18.53
CA GLU A 69 1.02 9.69 -17.50
C GLU A 69 -0.07 9.76 -16.42
N HIS A 70 -1.36 9.67 -16.80
CA HIS A 70 -2.46 9.69 -15.84
C HIS A 70 -2.51 8.40 -15.00
N ARG A 71 -2.19 7.26 -15.60
CA ARG A 71 -2.09 5.98 -14.88
C ARG A 71 -0.93 6.00 -13.89
N ILE A 72 0.19 6.62 -14.25
CA ILE A 72 1.34 6.83 -13.37
C ILE A 72 0.97 7.75 -12.19
N THR A 73 0.34 8.90 -12.45
CA THR A 73 -0.12 9.78 -11.36
C THR A 73 -1.12 9.08 -10.44
N ALA A 74 -2.01 8.26 -10.99
CA ALA A 74 -2.93 7.46 -10.17
C ALA A 74 -2.19 6.41 -9.32
N PHE A 75 -1.12 5.82 -9.83
CA PHE A 75 -0.24 4.96 -9.04
C PHE A 75 0.47 5.72 -7.92
N ASP A 76 1.05 6.90 -8.18
CA ASP A 76 1.66 7.74 -7.15
C ASP A 76 0.66 8.09 -6.04
N ASN A 77 -0.56 8.47 -6.40
CA ASN A 77 -1.63 8.77 -5.45
C ASN A 77 -2.03 7.53 -4.63
N PHE A 78 -2.17 6.38 -5.29
CA PHE A 78 -2.49 5.13 -4.61
C PHE A 78 -1.38 4.74 -3.62
N GLU A 79 -0.11 4.87 -4.03
CA GLU A 79 1.06 4.54 -3.22
C GLU A 79 1.12 5.37 -1.94
N GLN A 80 0.93 6.69 -2.04
CA GLN A 80 0.88 7.60 -0.88
C GLN A 80 -0.22 7.22 0.12
N LEU A 81 -1.41 6.83 -0.37
CA LEU A 81 -2.52 6.43 0.50
C LEU A 81 -2.18 5.16 1.29
N ILE A 82 -1.52 4.19 0.65
CA ILE A 82 -1.20 2.88 1.26
C ILE A 82 0.10 2.89 2.08
N GLU A 83 0.82 4.02 2.17
CA GLU A 83 1.83 4.23 3.22
C GLU A 83 1.20 4.21 4.62
N ASN A 84 -0.10 4.57 4.72
CA ASN A 84 -0.88 4.39 5.92
C ASN A 84 -1.28 2.92 6.10
N LEU A 85 -0.92 2.33 7.23
CA LEU A 85 -1.18 0.91 7.54
C LEU A 85 -2.67 0.54 7.52
N ASP A 86 -3.58 1.42 7.94
CA ASP A 86 -5.02 1.15 7.90
C ASP A 86 -5.53 1.08 6.46
N ASN A 87 -5.04 1.96 5.60
CA ASN A 87 -5.34 1.94 4.17
C ASN A 87 -4.73 0.71 3.47
N ALA A 88 -3.47 0.37 3.79
CA ALA A 88 -2.84 -0.84 3.29
C ALA A 88 -3.63 -2.11 3.66
N ASN A 89 -4.13 -2.19 4.90
CA ASN A 89 -5.00 -3.29 5.32
C ASN A 89 -6.35 -3.29 4.58
N ASN A 90 -6.88 -2.11 4.26
CA ASN A 90 -8.13 -1.97 3.52
C ASN A 90 -8.06 -2.39 2.05
N ILE A 91 -6.86 -2.54 1.46
CA ILE A 91 -6.71 -3.06 0.08
C ILE A 91 -7.44 -4.40 -0.08
N GLU A 92 -7.47 -5.23 0.96
CA GLU A 92 -8.17 -6.50 0.92
C GLU A 92 -9.69 -6.37 0.97
N SER A 93 -10.21 -5.65 1.97
CA SER A 93 -11.66 -5.47 2.15
C SER A 93 -12.28 -4.71 0.97
N THR A 94 -11.49 -3.89 0.29
CA THR A 94 -11.87 -3.12 -0.89
C THR A 94 -11.62 -3.87 -2.22
N GLY A 95 -11.04 -5.07 -2.18
CA GLY A 95 -10.83 -5.92 -3.36
C GLY A 95 -9.75 -5.41 -4.34
N LEU A 96 -8.84 -4.56 -3.87
CA LEU A 96 -7.84 -3.87 -4.71
C LEU A 96 -6.56 -4.68 -4.94
N TRP A 97 -6.36 -5.80 -4.24
CA TRP A 97 -5.19 -6.67 -4.44
C TRP A 97 -5.13 -7.29 -5.83
N ILE A 98 -6.26 -7.81 -6.31
CA ILE A 98 -6.34 -8.45 -7.64
C ILE A 98 -5.92 -7.46 -8.74
N PRO A 99 -6.57 -6.29 -8.87
CA PRO A 99 -6.20 -5.36 -9.94
C PRO A 99 -4.79 -4.79 -9.79
N LEU A 100 -4.27 -4.64 -8.56
CA LEU A 100 -2.89 -4.23 -8.34
C LEU A 100 -1.89 -5.28 -8.86
N VAL A 101 -2.09 -6.54 -8.52
CA VAL A 101 -1.19 -7.65 -8.89
C VAL A 101 -1.23 -7.92 -10.39
N GLU A 102 -2.39 -7.75 -11.05
CA GLU A 102 -2.52 -7.81 -12.51
C GLU A 102 -1.56 -6.83 -13.22
N GLN A 103 -1.28 -5.66 -12.63
CA GLN A 103 -0.37 -4.68 -13.23
C GLN A 103 1.10 -5.11 -13.20
N LEU A 104 1.49 -6.12 -12.41
CA LEU A 104 2.85 -6.70 -12.46
C LEU A 104 3.14 -7.39 -13.81
N GLU A 105 2.12 -7.69 -14.59
CA GLU A 105 2.24 -8.31 -15.92
C GLU A 105 1.98 -7.33 -17.07
N ASN A 106 1.88 -6.03 -16.77
CA ASN A 106 1.59 -5.02 -17.79
C ASN A 106 2.70 -4.94 -18.85
N LYS A 107 2.34 -4.67 -20.10
CA LYS A 107 3.31 -4.44 -21.19
C LYS A 107 4.22 -3.22 -20.92
N GLU A 108 3.66 -2.19 -20.29
CA GLU A 108 4.39 -0.96 -19.96
C GLU A 108 5.23 -1.17 -18.70
N ALA A 109 6.54 -0.95 -18.82
CA ALA A 109 7.46 -1.18 -17.72
C ALA A 109 7.21 -0.23 -16.53
N GLU A 110 6.77 1.00 -16.79
CA GLU A 110 6.45 1.97 -15.75
C GLU A 110 5.29 1.48 -14.87
N LEU A 111 4.28 0.83 -15.46
CA LEU A 111 3.17 0.27 -14.69
C LEU A 111 3.60 -0.94 -13.86
N ARG A 112 4.49 -1.80 -14.39
CA ARG A 112 5.09 -2.90 -13.61
C ARG A 112 5.91 -2.37 -12.43
N PHE A 113 6.69 -1.31 -12.66
CA PHE A 113 7.49 -0.64 -11.64
C PHE A 113 6.60 -0.14 -10.48
N TYR A 114 5.54 0.58 -10.81
CA TYR A 114 4.63 1.13 -9.80
C TYR A 114 3.81 0.06 -9.08
N ALA A 115 3.35 -0.95 -9.79
CA ALA A 115 2.67 -2.09 -9.19
C ALA A 115 3.56 -2.80 -8.16
N ALA A 116 4.82 -3.09 -8.53
CA ALA A 116 5.79 -3.69 -7.61
C ALA A 116 6.06 -2.78 -6.40
N TRP A 117 6.21 -1.48 -6.63
CA TRP A 117 6.39 -0.51 -5.54
C TRP A 117 5.19 -0.54 -4.58
N CYS A 118 3.96 -0.37 -5.07
CA CYS A 118 2.76 -0.38 -4.25
C CYS A 118 2.61 -1.70 -3.47
N CYS A 119 2.89 -2.86 -4.08
CA CYS A 119 2.92 -4.13 -3.35
C CYS A 119 3.93 -4.11 -2.20
N GLY A 120 5.13 -3.58 -2.44
CA GLY A 120 6.17 -3.46 -1.43
C GLY A 120 5.81 -2.49 -0.30
N THR A 121 5.17 -1.36 -0.61
CA THR A 121 4.72 -0.36 0.38
C THR A 121 3.61 -0.95 1.25
N ALA A 122 2.59 -1.55 0.65
CA ALA A 122 1.45 -2.12 1.38
C ALA A 122 1.87 -3.20 2.40
N VAL A 123 2.86 -4.04 2.07
CA VAL A 123 3.30 -5.14 2.94
C VAL A 123 4.41 -4.77 3.92
N GLN A 124 5.07 -3.64 3.74
CA GLN A 124 6.23 -3.29 4.55
C GLN A 124 5.84 -3.17 6.03
N ASN A 125 6.51 -3.96 6.89
CA ASN A 125 6.26 -4.02 8.34
C ASN A 125 4.78 -4.27 8.70
N ASN A 126 4.03 -4.94 7.83
CA ASN A 126 2.61 -5.18 8.03
C ASN A 126 2.26 -6.66 7.84
N ILE A 127 2.28 -7.41 8.94
CA ILE A 127 2.04 -8.86 8.96
C ILE A 127 0.69 -9.22 8.33
N LYS A 128 -0.37 -8.42 8.55
CA LYS A 128 -1.69 -8.70 7.98
C LYS A 128 -1.65 -8.70 6.45
N THR A 129 -1.03 -7.70 5.85
CA THR A 129 -0.87 -7.62 4.39
C THR A 129 0.20 -8.57 3.85
N GLN A 130 1.28 -8.84 4.61
CA GLN A 130 2.26 -9.88 4.25
C GLN A 130 1.59 -11.24 4.16
N GLU A 131 0.76 -11.59 5.15
CA GLU A 131 -0.09 -12.77 5.13
C GLU A 131 -0.99 -12.77 3.90
N ARG A 132 -1.54 -11.65 3.44
CA ARG A 132 -2.42 -11.68 2.25
C ARG A 132 -1.67 -11.82 0.93
N VAL A 133 -0.49 -11.20 0.83
CA VAL A 133 0.38 -11.37 -0.35
C VAL A 133 0.96 -12.78 -0.44
N SER A 134 1.07 -13.50 0.68
CA SER A 134 1.77 -14.79 0.72
C SER A 134 0.98 -15.99 1.23
N SER A 135 -0.22 -15.82 1.80
CA SER A 135 -1.02 -16.93 2.36
C SER A 135 -1.65 -17.80 1.27
N PRO A 136 -1.35 -19.10 1.28
CA PRO A 136 -2.13 -20.10 0.57
C PRO A 136 -3.12 -20.74 1.56
N ARG A 137 -4.26 -20.08 1.84
CA ARG A 137 -5.51 -20.59 2.49
C ARG A 137 -6.14 -19.59 3.44
N LEU A 138 -7.21 -18.91 3.01
CA LEU A 138 -8.24 -18.44 3.94
C LEU A 138 -9.30 -19.56 4.13
N SER A 139 -9.59 -19.84 5.40
CA SER A 139 -10.66 -20.67 5.99
C SER A 139 -11.38 -21.76 5.17
N ILE A 140 -11.29 -22.99 5.67
CA ILE A 140 -11.89 -24.22 5.14
C ILE A 140 -13.44 -24.16 4.96
N ARG A 141 -14.14 -23.20 5.55
CA ARG A 141 -15.62 -23.13 5.51
C ARG A 141 -16.22 -22.53 4.22
N LEU A 142 -15.43 -21.91 3.35
CA LEU A 142 -15.93 -21.34 2.07
C LEU A 142 -15.80 -22.30 0.86
N ARG A 143 -15.28 -23.52 1.05
CA ARG A 143 -14.98 -24.45 -0.06
C ARG A 143 -16.20 -25.00 -0.82
N ARG A 144 -17.43 -24.92 -0.29
CA ARG A 144 -18.58 -25.65 -0.88
C ARG A 144 -19.50 -24.83 -1.79
N MET A 145 -19.20 -23.55 -2.08
CA MET A 145 -20.13 -22.71 -2.85
C MET A 145 -19.52 -21.93 -4.03
N ALA A 146 -18.28 -22.21 -4.43
CA ALA A 146 -17.64 -21.46 -5.51
C ALA A 146 -17.16 -22.39 -6.62
N ASN A 147 -18.04 -22.71 -7.57
CA ASN A 147 -17.66 -23.06 -8.94
C ASN A 147 -17.14 -21.80 -9.69
N ARG A 148 -16.26 -21.04 -8.99
CA ARG A 148 -15.69 -19.72 -9.30
C ARG A 148 -14.32 -19.63 -8.61
N LEU A 149 -13.55 -20.70 -8.74
CA LEU A 149 -12.42 -21.07 -7.89
C LEU A 149 -11.07 -20.65 -8.54
N GLN A 150 -10.94 -19.36 -8.82
CA GLN A 150 -9.72 -18.76 -9.39
C GLN A 150 -9.18 -17.67 -8.45
N LEU A 151 -9.09 -17.97 -7.16
CA LEU A 151 -8.79 -16.92 -6.17
C LEU A 151 -8.10 -17.43 -4.91
N LEU A 152 -7.06 -18.25 -5.02
CA LEU A 152 -6.29 -18.64 -3.83
C LEU A 152 -4.82 -19.02 -4.08
N VAL A 153 -4.18 -18.32 -5.03
CA VAL A 153 -2.72 -18.18 -5.16
C VAL A 153 -2.50 -16.78 -5.72
N VAL A 154 -2.36 -15.75 -4.88
CA VAL A 154 -2.05 -14.41 -5.40
C VAL A 154 -0.63 -14.50 -5.96
N GLY A 155 -0.51 -14.53 -7.29
CA GLY A 155 0.74 -14.68 -8.03
C GLY A 155 1.74 -13.53 -7.85
N ALA A 156 1.56 -12.68 -6.83
CA ALA A 156 2.46 -11.59 -6.51
C ALA A 156 3.87 -12.10 -6.22
N ILE A 157 4.07 -13.08 -5.32
CA ILE A 157 5.42 -13.60 -5.04
C ILE A 157 6.07 -14.20 -6.30
N PRO A 158 5.44 -15.14 -7.02
CA PRO A 158 6.01 -15.65 -8.28
C PRO A 158 6.28 -14.56 -9.33
N ALA A 159 5.36 -13.61 -9.50
CA ALA A 159 5.52 -12.49 -10.44
C ALA A 159 6.67 -11.57 -10.01
N LEU A 160 6.77 -11.23 -8.73
CA LEU A 160 7.84 -10.41 -8.19
C LEU A 160 9.21 -11.10 -8.32
N VAL A 161 9.29 -12.43 -8.12
CA VAL A 161 10.52 -13.21 -8.37
C VAL A 161 10.90 -13.15 -9.85
N ARG A 162 9.94 -13.34 -10.76
CA ARG A 162 10.17 -13.23 -12.20
C ARG A 162 10.60 -11.82 -12.61
N LEU A 163 9.96 -10.78 -12.09
CA LEU A 163 10.33 -9.40 -12.36
C LEU A 163 11.71 -9.07 -11.80
N ALA A 164 12.04 -9.53 -10.58
CA ALA A 164 13.33 -9.29 -9.96
C ALA A 164 14.49 -9.92 -10.74
N THR A 165 14.27 -11.06 -11.38
CA THR A 165 15.32 -11.85 -12.02
C THR A 165 15.37 -11.70 -13.55
N SER A 166 14.26 -11.40 -14.21
CA SER A 166 14.15 -11.47 -15.68
C SER A 166 13.53 -10.24 -16.35
N ASP A 167 13.10 -9.20 -15.62
CA ASP A 167 12.58 -7.99 -16.29
C ASP A 167 13.69 -7.25 -17.04
N ASN A 168 13.39 -6.78 -18.25
CA ASN A 168 14.34 -6.01 -19.08
C ASN A 168 14.73 -4.68 -18.40
N GLU A 169 13.80 -4.06 -17.68
CA GLU A 169 14.00 -2.74 -17.09
C GLU A 169 14.61 -2.82 -15.69
N ARG A 170 15.81 -2.23 -15.55
CA ARG A 170 16.56 -2.21 -14.28
C ARG A 170 15.74 -1.63 -13.12
N LYS A 171 14.97 -0.57 -13.39
CA LYS A 171 14.14 0.09 -12.37
C LYS A 171 13.04 -0.85 -11.85
N VAL A 172 12.40 -1.62 -12.74
CA VAL A 172 11.39 -2.61 -12.38
C VAL A 172 12.01 -3.69 -11.49
N ARG A 173 13.17 -4.24 -11.88
CA ARG A 173 13.90 -5.24 -11.07
C ARG A 173 14.17 -4.72 -9.66
N LYS A 174 14.67 -3.49 -9.50
CA LYS A 174 14.93 -2.88 -8.18
C LYS A 174 13.68 -2.80 -7.31
N LYS A 175 12.53 -2.40 -7.87
CA LYS A 175 11.27 -2.33 -7.11
C LYS A 175 10.68 -3.69 -6.81
N ALA A 176 10.82 -4.66 -7.72
CA ALA A 176 10.44 -6.04 -7.45
C ALA A 176 11.26 -6.64 -6.29
N ILE A 177 12.58 -6.40 -6.26
CA ILE A 177 13.45 -6.83 -5.14
C ILE A 177 13.06 -6.15 -3.83
N PHE A 178 12.75 -4.85 -3.87
CA PHE A 178 12.22 -4.14 -2.71
C PHE A 178 10.94 -4.80 -2.18
N ALA A 179 9.97 -5.08 -3.06
CA ALA A 179 8.71 -5.71 -2.68
C ALA A 179 8.89 -7.14 -2.14
N LEU A 180 9.78 -7.92 -2.74
CA LEU A 180 10.16 -9.24 -2.22
C LEU A 180 10.76 -9.12 -0.82
N SER A 181 11.74 -8.22 -0.63
CA SER A 181 12.35 -7.98 0.67
C SER A 181 11.30 -7.60 1.73
N SER A 182 10.34 -6.73 1.39
CA SER A 182 9.25 -6.35 2.30
C SER A 182 8.31 -7.53 2.61
N SER A 183 8.10 -8.44 1.65
CA SER A 183 7.18 -9.56 1.79
C SER A 183 7.76 -10.72 2.60
N VAL A 184 9.07 -10.99 2.47
CA VAL A 184 9.72 -12.18 3.06
C VAL A 184 10.31 -11.95 4.46
N ARG A 185 10.64 -10.70 4.81
CA ARG A 185 11.20 -10.37 6.14
C ARG A 185 10.16 -10.62 7.23
N ASN A 186 10.56 -11.33 8.28
CA ASN A 186 9.73 -11.76 9.41
C ASN A 186 8.51 -12.61 9.00
N PHE A 187 8.52 -13.18 7.79
CA PHE A 187 7.41 -14.01 7.31
C PHE A 187 7.88 -15.23 6.49
N GLN A 188 8.04 -16.37 7.19
CA GLN A 188 8.62 -17.59 6.62
C GLN A 188 7.83 -18.15 5.44
N ALA A 189 6.49 -18.11 5.47
CA ALA A 189 5.67 -18.65 4.37
C ALA A 189 5.94 -17.92 3.04
N ALA A 190 6.16 -16.60 3.10
CA ALA A 190 6.55 -15.82 1.93
C ALA A 190 7.96 -16.13 1.46
N LEU A 191 8.89 -16.30 2.41
CA LEU A 191 10.28 -16.65 2.10
C LEU A 191 10.36 -18.01 1.40
N ASP A 192 9.66 -19.01 1.94
CA ASP A 192 9.61 -20.35 1.35
C ASP A 192 9.02 -20.31 -0.07
N ALA A 193 7.93 -19.57 -0.27
CA ALA A 193 7.34 -19.38 -1.60
C ALA A 193 8.30 -18.65 -2.55
N ALA A 194 9.00 -17.61 -2.09
CA ALA A 194 9.96 -16.89 -2.92
C ALA A 194 11.13 -17.80 -3.34
N VAL A 195 11.66 -18.62 -2.42
CA VAL A 195 12.73 -19.58 -2.69
C VAL A 195 12.29 -20.70 -3.63
N GLU A 196 11.05 -21.18 -3.51
CA GLU A 196 10.47 -22.19 -4.39
C GLU A 196 10.51 -21.74 -5.86
N HIS A 197 10.08 -20.50 -6.11
CA HIS A 197 9.99 -19.89 -7.44
C HIS A 197 11.30 -19.28 -7.96
N MET A 198 12.34 -19.21 -7.13
CA MET A 198 13.62 -18.58 -7.48
C MET A 198 14.36 -19.37 -8.58
N PRO A 199 15.00 -18.72 -9.57
CA PRO A 199 15.86 -19.42 -10.53
C PRO A 199 17.07 -20.08 -9.87
N ALA A 200 17.60 -21.15 -10.48
CA ALA A 200 18.69 -21.95 -9.92
C ALA A 200 19.95 -21.13 -9.58
N GLU A 201 20.24 -20.09 -10.37
CA GLU A 201 21.37 -19.19 -10.15
C GLU A 201 21.24 -18.35 -8.86
N PHE A 202 20.02 -18.06 -8.42
CA PHE A 202 19.72 -17.26 -7.23
C PHE A 202 19.26 -18.10 -6.03
N LYS A 203 18.93 -19.39 -6.22
CA LYS A 203 18.52 -20.26 -5.12
C LYS A 203 19.58 -20.30 -4.01
N PRO A 204 19.17 -20.12 -2.74
CA PRO A 204 20.10 -20.25 -1.62
C PRO A 204 20.54 -21.71 -1.46
N GLN A 205 21.80 -21.90 -1.04
CA GLN A 205 22.36 -23.24 -0.77
C GLN A 205 21.94 -23.78 0.60
N GLU A 206 21.59 -22.88 1.52
CA GLU A 206 21.17 -23.18 2.88
C GLU A 206 19.70 -22.82 3.07
N LYS A 207 19.05 -23.43 4.05
CA LYS A 207 17.70 -23.03 4.46
C LYS A 207 17.78 -21.63 5.07
N LEU A 208 16.93 -20.73 4.60
CA LEU A 208 16.81 -19.38 5.13
C LEU A 208 15.74 -19.31 6.22
N ASP A 209 16.04 -18.60 7.30
CA ASP A 209 15.09 -18.17 8.33
C ASP A 209 14.66 -16.73 8.05
N ALA A 210 13.36 -16.48 8.01
CA ALA A 210 12.77 -15.18 7.77
C ALA A 210 12.88 -14.22 8.97
N ASN A 211 13.06 -14.75 10.18
CA ASN A 211 13.22 -13.95 11.40
C ASN A 211 14.68 -13.53 11.64
N ASP A 212 15.62 -14.15 10.91
CA ASP A 212 17.02 -13.74 10.86
C ASP A 212 17.23 -12.83 9.65
N MET A 213 17.43 -11.54 9.89
CA MET A 213 17.64 -10.58 8.82
C MET A 213 18.90 -10.87 8.00
N GLU A 214 19.97 -11.37 8.62
CA GLU A 214 21.21 -11.68 7.90
C GLU A 214 20.98 -12.84 6.91
N SER A 215 20.21 -13.84 7.35
CA SER A 215 19.76 -14.95 6.50
C SER A 215 18.96 -14.44 5.29
N VAL A 216 17.96 -13.58 5.49
CA VAL A 216 17.19 -12.99 4.38
C VAL A 216 18.07 -12.12 3.48
N ASP A 217 19.00 -11.37 4.05
CA ASP A 217 19.91 -10.48 3.34
C ASP A 217 20.85 -11.24 2.38
N LYS A 218 21.22 -12.49 2.67
CA LYS A 218 21.97 -13.34 1.72
C LYS A 218 21.26 -13.44 0.37
N LEU A 219 19.94 -13.65 0.37
CA LEU A 219 19.14 -13.75 -0.86
C LEU A 219 18.92 -12.37 -1.50
N ILE A 220 18.51 -11.40 -0.69
CA ILE A 220 18.13 -10.07 -1.20
C ILE A 220 19.34 -9.31 -1.76
N ASN A 221 20.51 -9.39 -1.12
CA ASN A 221 21.72 -8.72 -1.62
C ASN A 221 22.23 -9.35 -2.92
N LYS A 222 22.18 -10.68 -3.02
CA LYS A 222 22.51 -11.38 -4.28
C LYS A 222 21.62 -10.93 -5.44
N LEU A 223 20.32 -10.71 -5.19
CA LEU A 223 19.42 -10.12 -6.19
C LEU A 223 19.75 -8.65 -6.47
N ARG A 224 20.14 -7.85 -5.47
CA ARG A 224 20.51 -6.43 -5.70
C ARG A 224 21.79 -6.30 -6.53
N GLU A 225 22.75 -7.19 -6.33
CA GLU A 225 24.01 -7.23 -7.07
C GLU A 225 23.83 -7.59 -8.55
N SER A 226 22.75 -8.29 -8.92
CA SER A 226 22.45 -8.63 -10.31
C SER A 226 21.77 -7.51 -11.11
N VAL A 227 21.46 -6.37 -10.48
CA VAL A 227 20.64 -5.30 -11.08
C VAL A 227 21.40 -4.03 -11.41
#